data_AF-A0AAU1AD50-F1
#
_entry.id   AF-A0AAU1AD50-F1
#
_cell.length_a   1.000
_cell.length_b   1.000
_cell.length_c   1.000
_cell.angle_alpha   90.00
_cell.angle_beta   90.00
_cell.angle_gamma   90.00
#
_symmetry.space_group_name_H-M   'P 1'
#
loop_
_entity.id
_entity.type
_entity.pdbx_description
1 polymer ?
#
loop_
_entity_poly.entity_id
_entity_poly.type
_entity_poly.pdbx_seq_one_letter_code
_entity_poly.pdbx_strand_id
1 'polypeptide(L)'
;MRPDDELQSLIDSRRQAARDLPGWRSAPERLLTLLQHATRLRAMEFAQVRDSDVPWESVLAQIITWHHEIPVGKGPCEDVEAADICLAALEATRLDNLRGTLRAGGYEVRRRGNAFRIRHRWNPAVEAADAFLEHATTPANLPGITSVERAWIRSRPRASRELPPADVLRAAAQRAKTAIDAYRHALPEGNPGLLRSRWRSI
;
A
#
# COMPACT_ATOMS: atom_id res chain seq x y z
N MET A 1 -21.50 -16.38 16.46
CA MET A 1 -20.66 -15.29 15.92
C MET A 1 -20.18 -15.74 14.54
N ARG A 2 -20.13 -14.86 13.52
CA ARG A 2 -19.67 -15.30 12.18
C ARG A 2 -18.15 -15.44 12.18
N PRO A 3 -17.56 -16.44 11.50
CA PRO A 3 -16.12 -16.66 11.47
C PRO A 3 -15.29 -15.42 11.08
N ASP A 4 -15.83 -14.58 10.18
CA ASP A 4 -15.20 -13.31 9.78
C ASP A 4 -15.10 -12.33 10.96
N ASP A 5 -16.18 -12.21 11.76
CA ASP A 5 -16.22 -11.35 12.95
C ASP A 5 -15.25 -11.87 14.04
N GLU A 6 -15.10 -13.19 14.17
CA GLU A 6 -14.15 -13.79 15.12
C GLU A 6 -12.69 -13.59 14.70
N LEU A 7 -12.40 -13.72 13.39
CA LEU A 7 -11.06 -13.46 12.85
C LEU A 7 -10.71 -11.98 12.99
N GLN A 8 -11.64 -11.07 12.70
CA GLN A 8 -11.44 -9.64 12.88
C GLN A 8 -11.16 -9.31 14.35
N SER A 9 -11.93 -9.91 15.28
CA SER A 9 -11.70 -9.75 16.72
C SER A 9 -10.34 -10.29 17.17
N LEU A 10 -9.88 -11.42 16.59
CA LEU A 10 -8.54 -11.94 16.85
C LEU A 10 -7.47 -10.96 16.36
N ILE A 11 -7.60 -10.43 15.14
CA ILE A 11 -6.66 -9.44 14.59
C ILE A 11 -6.61 -8.19 15.48
N ASP A 12 -7.76 -7.67 15.87
CA ASP A 12 -7.84 -6.47 16.71
C ASP A 12 -7.24 -6.71 18.11
N SER A 13 -7.48 -7.88 18.71
CA SER A 13 -6.87 -8.24 20.01
C SER A 13 -5.34 -8.38 19.93
N ARG A 14 -4.80 -8.92 18.84
CA ARG A 14 -3.35 -9.00 18.60
C ARG A 14 -2.71 -7.62 18.45
N ARG A 15 -3.37 -6.72 17.72
CA ARG A 15 -2.91 -5.32 17.60
C ARG A 15 -2.96 -4.59 18.94
N GLN A 16 -3.99 -4.84 19.75
CA GLN A 16 -4.08 -4.26 21.07
C GLN A 16 -2.96 -4.77 21.99
N ALA A 17 -2.72 -6.09 22.01
CA ALA A 17 -1.62 -6.68 22.78
C ALA A 17 -0.25 -6.09 22.40
N ALA A 18 0.00 -5.84 21.10
CA ALA A 18 1.22 -5.18 20.63
C ALA A 18 1.38 -3.75 21.18
N ARG A 19 0.27 -3.02 21.34
CA ARG A 19 0.27 -1.65 21.90
C ARG A 19 0.40 -1.62 23.42
N ASP A 20 0.05 -2.70 24.10
CA ASP A 20 0.12 -2.81 25.56
C ASP A 20 1.50 -3.30 26.05
N LEU A 21 2.45 -3.55 25.14
CA LEU A 21 3.80 -4.00 25.48
C LEU A 21 4.53 -3.01 26.40
N PRO A 22 5.27 -3.50 27.41
CA PRO A 22 5.88 -2.67 28.44
C PRO A 22 6.92 -1.69 27.90
N GLY A 23 7.65 -2.05 26.83
CA GLY A 23 8.64 -1.16 26.20
C GLY A 23 8.07 0.16 25.65
N TRP A 24 6.74 0.25 25.47
CA TRP A 24 6.10 1.52 25.15
C TRP A 24 6.02 2.49 26.33
N ARG A 25 6.43 2.09 27.54
CA ARG A 25 6.55 2.98 28.70
C ARG A 25 7.96 3.57 28.85
N SER A 26 8.88 3.24 27.95
CA SER A 26 10.21 3.82 27.92
C SER A 26 10.21 5.26 27.40
N ALA A 27 11.31 5.96 27.66
CA ALA A 27 11.57 7.32 27.21
C ALA A 27 11.67 7.42 25.67
N PRO A 28 11.64 8.63 25.09
CA PRO A 28 11.62 8.84 23.63
C PRO A 28 12.78 8.16 22.88
N GLU A 29 13.92 8.00 23.53
CA GLU A 29 15.12 7.33 23.00
C GLU A 29 14.86 5.87 22.61
N ARG A 30 13.75 5.26 23.08
CA ARG A 30 13.29 3.94 22.67
C ARG A 30 13.24 3.77 21.16
N LEU A 31 12.93 4.82 20.40
CA LEU A 31 12.84 4.72 18.94
C LEU A 31 14.17 4.28 18.33
N LEU A 32 15.30 4.80 18.85
CA LEU A 32 16.62 4.40 18.37
C LEU A 32 16.87 2.92 18.66
N THR A 33 16.58 2.47 19.88
CA THR A 33 16.71 1.06 20.27
C THR A 33 15.86 0.15 19.39
N LEU A 34 14.60 0.52 19.15
CA LEU A 34 13.68 -0.22 18.30
C LEU A 34 14.17 -0.31 16.85
N LEU A 35 14.66 0.79 16.28
CA LEU A 35 15.19 0.80 14.90
C LEU A 35 16.47 -0.02 14.77
N GLN A 36 17.37 0.05 15.77
CA GLN A 36 18.57 -0.79 15.82
C GLN A 36 18.19 -2.27 15.90
N HIS A 37 17.22 -2.62 16.75
CA HIS A 37 16.78 -3.99 16.94
C HIS A 37 16.07 -4.54 15.69
N ALA A 38 15.17 -3.78 15.07
CA ALA A 38 14.53 -4.15 13.81
C ALA A 38 15.56 -4.38 12.69
N THR A 39 16.60 -3.55 12.61
CA THR A 39 17.68 -3.71 11.64
C THR A 39 18.49 -4.98 11.90
N ARG A 40 18.77 -5.32 13.18
CA ARG A 40 19.43 -6.58 13.55
C ARG A 40 18.59 -7.78 13.16
N LEU A 41 17.28 -7.76 13.42
CA LEU A 41 16.36 -8.84 13.02
C LEU A 41 16.36 -9.05 11.50
N ARG A 42 16.27 -7.96 10.72
CA ARG A 42 16.37 -8.03 9.25
C ARG A 42 17.70 -8.63 8.79
N ALA A 43 18.81 -8.24 9.40
CA ALA A 43 20.12 -8.80 9.08
C ALA A 43 20.20 -10.30 9.41
N MET A 44 19.59 -10.74 10.50
CA MET A 44 19.51 -12.16 10.86
C MET A 44 18.66 -12.97 9.89
N GLU A 45 17.55 -12.43 9.38
CA GLU A 45 16.74 -13.09 8.35
C GLU A 45 17.55 -13.31 7.06
N PHE A 46 18.28 -12.29 6.60
CA PHE A 46 19.17 -12.42 5.43
C PHE A 46 20.26 -13.47 5.66
N ALA A 47 20.89 -13.49 6.84
CA ALA A 47 21.92 -14.47 7.18
C ALA A 47 21.38 -15.92 7.20
N GLN A 48 20.09 -16.09 7.48
CA GLN A 48 19.41 -17.38 7.51
C GLN A 48 18.78 -17.77 6.17
N VAL A 49 18.97 -16.98 5.11
CA VAL A 49 18.31 -17.16 3.79
C VAL A 49 16.78 -17.28 3.94
N ARG A 50 16.22 -16.56 4.91
CA ARG A 50 14.78 -16.40 5.08
C ARG A 50 14.39 -15.12 4.36
N ASP A 51 13.60 -15.24 3.32
CA ASP A 51 12.93 -14.08 2.75
C ASP A 51 11.65 -13.84 3.54
N SER A 52 11.57 -12.69 4.21
CA SER A 52 10.38 -12.34 4.97
C SER A 52 9.23 -12.12 3.98
N ASP A 53 8.06 -12.69 4.28
CA ASP A 53 6.81 -12.50 3.54
C ASP A 53 6.23 -11.08 3.65
N VAL A 54 6.92 -10.20 4.38
CA VAL A 54 6.49 -8.83 4.69
C VAL A 54 7.59 -7.82 4.35
N PRO A 55 7.26 -6.69 3.68
CA PRO A 55 8.23 -5.62 3.42
C PRO A 55 8.69 -4.98 4.73
N TRP A 56 9.99 -5.02 5.01
CA TRP A 56 10.55 -4.44 6.24
C TRP A 56 10.30 -2.93 6.36
N GLU A 57 10.14 -2.24 5.25
CA GLU A 57 9.75 -0.83 5.19
C GLU A 57 8.38 -0.60 5.86
N SER A 58 7.46 -1.55 5.73
CA SER A 58 6.14 -1.51 6.38
C SER A 58 6.25 -1.76 7.89
N VAL A 59 7.13 -2.68 8.30
CA VAL A 59 7.38 -2.95 9.73
C VAL A 59 7.99 -1.73 10.43
N LEU A 60 8.99 -1.10 9.80
CA LEU A 60 9.60 0.13 10.32
C LEU A 60 8.58 1.28 10.40
N ALA A 61 7.77 1.46 9.36
CA ALA A 61 6.70 2.45 9.37
C ALA A 61 5.69 2.19 10.51
N GLN A 62 5.34 0.93 10.77
CA GLN A 62 4.43 0.55 11.86
C GLN A 62 5.03 0.86 13.24
N ILE A 63 6.33 0.59 13.45
CA ILE A 63 7.06 0.95 14.68
C ILE A 63 7.05 2.46 14.90
N ILE A 64 7.38 3.24 13.86
CA ILE A 64 7.41 4.71 13.93
C ILE A 64 6.00 5.25 14.23
N THR A 65 4.97 4.71 13.58
CA THR A 65 3.58 5.08 13.81
C THR A 65 3.19 4.86 15.26
N TRP A 66 3.44 3.66 15.80
CA TRP A 66 3.16 3.35 17.20
C TRP A 66 3.96 4.22 18.17
N HIS A 67 5.22 4.51 17.87
CA HIS A 67 6.03 5.41 18.69
C HIS A 67 5.38 6.78 18.87
N HIS A 68 4.77 7.33 17.80
CA HIS A 68 4.09 8.62 17.83
C HIS A 68 2.69 8.58 18.44
N GLU A 69 1.98 7.46 18.32
CA GLU A 69 0.62 7.32 18.86
C GLU A 69 0.59 6.96 20.35
N ILE A 70 1.59 6.21 20.83
CA ILE A 70 1.62 5.69 22.20
C ILE A 70 2.41 6.65 23.11
N PRO A 71 1.84 7.10 24.24
CA PRO A 71 2.52 8.02 25.14
C PRO A 71 3.93 7.57 25.54
N VAL A 72 4.86 8.53 25.62
CA VAL A 72 6.21 8.27 26.13
C VAL A 72 6.18 8.21 27.66
N GLY A 73 6.99 7.30 28.22
CA GLY A 73 7.18 7.24 29.67
C GLY A 73 8.60 7.64 30.05
N LYS A 74 9.23 6.86 30.93
CA LYS A 74 10.54 7.18 31.52
C LYS A 74 11.43 5.94 31.54
N GLY A 75 12.74 6.17 31.54
CA GLY A 75 13.74 5.10 31.57
C GLY A 75 14.06 4.51 30.20
N PRO A 76 15.11 3.67 30.11
CA PRO A 76 15.54 3.07 28.85
C PRO A 76 14.50 2.06 28.33
N CYS A 77 14.61 1.74 27.05
CA CYS A 77 13.95 0.57 26.47
C CYS A 77 14.94 -0.58 26.52
N GLU A 78 14.61 -1.61 27.28
CA GLU A 78 15.47 -2.79 27.40
C GLU A 78 15.46 -3.59 26.10
N ASP A 79 16.57 -4.26 25.79
CA ASP A 79 16.72 -5.01 24.54
C ASP A 79 15.63 -6.08 24.35
N VAL A 80 15.18 -6.71 25.45
CA VAL A 80 14.10 -7.71 25.42
C VAL A 80 12.75 -7.08 25.06
N GLU A 81 12.45 -5.91 25.64
CA GLU A 81 11.20 -5.20 25.35
C GLU A 81 11.20 -4.66 23.91
N ALA A 82 12.36 -4.20 23.42
CA ALA A 82 12.53 -3.78 22.04
C ALA A 82 12.33 -4.95 21.07
N ALA A 83 12.82 -6.15 21.42
CA ALA A 83 12.61 -7.36 20.64
C ALA A 83 11.12 -7.71 20.53
N ASP A 84 10.40 -7.71 21.65
CA ASP A 84 8.97 -8.02 21.69
C ASP A 84 8.16 -7.06 20.81
N ILE A 85 8.47 -5.76 20.88
CA ILE A 85 7.81 -4.75 20.04
C ILE A 85 8.11 -4.98 18.55
N CYS A 86 9.36 -5.27 18.19
CA CYS A 86 9.73 -5.51 16.80
C CYS A 86 9.04 -6.77 16.23
N LEU A 87 8.97 -7.84 17.02
CA LEU A 87 8.26 -9.07 16.64
C LEU A 87 6.76 -8.82 16.50
N ALA A 88 6.17 -8.05 17.42
CA ALA A 88 4.76 -7.68 17.35
C ALA A 88 4.45 -6.78 16.13
N ALA A 89 5.36 -5.89 15.74
CA ALA A 89 5.24 -5.08 14.53
C ALA A 89 5.28 -5.94 13.26
N LEU A 90 6.16 -6.95 13.22
CA LEU A 90 6.25 -7.91 12.13
C LEU A 90 4.95 -8.73 12.01
N GLU A 91 4.42 -9.24 13.13
CA GLU A 91 3.15 -9.97 13.17
C GLU A 91 1.98 -9.07 12.74
N ALA A 92 1.91 -7.84 13.24
CA ALA A 92 0.86 -6.89 12.88
C ALA A 92 0.88 -6.56 11.38
N THR A 93 2.06 -6.40 10.79
CA THR A 93 2.20 -6.12 9.35
C THR A 93 1.67 -7.30 8.51
N ARG A 94 1.94 -8.55 8.93
CA ARG A 94 1.35 -9.74 8.27
C ARG A 94 -0.17 -9.75 8.36
N LEU A 95 -0.70 -9.37 9.52
CA LEU A 95 -2.14 -9.35 9.76
C LEU A 95 -2.84 -8.20 9.02
N ASP A 96 -2.17 -7.09 8.72
CA ASP A 96 -2.79 -5.96 8.03
C ASP A 96 -3.17 -6.28 6.58
N ASN A 97 -2.34 -7.05 5.87
CA ASN A 97 -2.69 -7.56 4.54
C ASN A 97 -3.95 -8.44 4.60
N LEU A 98 -4.04 -9.30 5.62
CA LEU A 98 -5.20 -10.16 5.83
C LEU A 98 -6.45 -9.34 6.17
N ARG A 99 -6.32 -8.35 7.05
CA ARG A 99 -7.41 -7.46 7.49
C ARG A 99 -7.97 -6.63 6.34
N GLY A 100 -7.10 -6.03 5.52
CA GLY A 100 -7.50 -5.22 4.37
C GLY A 100 -8.33 -6.04 3.37
N THR A 101 -7.85 -7.23 3.04
CA THR A 101 -8.51 -8.13 2.08
C THR A 101 -9.80 -8.75 2.65
N LEU A 102 -9.85 -9.03 3.95
CA LEU A 102 -11.08 -9.48 4.63
C LEU A 102 -12.18 -8.41 4.57
N ARG A 103 -11.83 -7.15 4.85
CA ARG A 103 -12.78 -6.01 4.76
C ARG A 103 -13.30 -5.77 3.35
N ALA A 104 -12.48 -6.02 2.33
CA ALA A 104 -12.87 -5.96 0.93
C ALA A 104 -13.78 -7.14 0.51
N GLY A 105 -14.02 -8.12 1.39
CA GLY A 105 -14.81 -9.31 1.08
C GLY A 105 -14.08 -10.30 0.15
N GLY A 106 -12.76 -10.15 -0.01
CA GLY A 106 -11.92 -10.98 -0.88
C GLY A 106 -11.63 -12.38 -0.33
N TYR A 107 -12.00 -12.66 0.92
CA TYR A 107 -11.83 -13.97 1.55
C TYR A 107 -13.14 -14.56 2.05
N GLU A 108 -13.25 -15.88 1.93
CA GLU A 108 -14.19 -16.71 2.69
C GLU A 108 -13.43 -17.29 3.90
N VAL A 109 -13.91 -16.98 5.11
CA VAL A 109 -13.34 -17.51 6.34
C VAL A 109 -14.24 -18.61 6.90
N ARG A 110 -13.63 -19.76 7.22
CA ARG A 110 -14.28 -20.84 7.95
C ARG A 110 -13.49 -21.17 9.20
N ARG A 111 -14.18 -21.42 10.31
CA ARG A 111 -13.54 -21.93 11.53
C ARG A 111 -13.48 -23.45 11.50
N ARG A 112 -12.31 -24.02 11.81
CA ARG A 112 -12.11 -25.47 11.98
C ARG A 112 -11.38 -25.72 13.30
N GLY A 113 -12.15 -26.00 14.36
CA GLY A 113 -11.61 -26.09 15.72
C GLY A 113 -11.02 -24.76 16.18
N ASN A 114 -9.73 -24.76 16.51
CA ASN A 114 -8.98 -23.58 16.95
C ASN A 114 -8.26 -22.82 15.82
N ALA A 115 -8.47 -23.23 14.55
CA ALA A 115 -7.83 -22.60 13.40
C ALA A 115 -8.86 -21.94 12.47
N PHE A 116 -8.41 -20.88 11.79
CA PHE A 116 -9.13 -20.26 10.68
C PHE A 116 -8.62 -20.85 9.37
N ARG A 117 -9.54 -21.31 8.53
CA ARG A 117 -9.27 -21.65 7.14
C ARG A 117 -9.74 -20.49 6.27
N ILE A 118 -8.80 -19.88 5.57
CA ILE A 118 -9.02 -18.71 4.73
C ILE A 118 -8.89 -19.14 3.27
N ARG A 119 -9.89 -18.83 2.45
CA ARG A 119 -9.87 -19.12 1.01
C ARG A 119 -10.21 -17.84 0.26
N HIS A 120 -9.55 -17.60 -0.88
CA HIS A 120 -9.92 -16.48 -1.74
C HIS A 120 -11.37 -16.66 -2.22
N ARG A 121 -12.18 -15.64 -2.01
CA ARG A 121 -13.53 -15.55 -2.55
C ARG A 121 -13.42 -14.88 -3.91
N TRP A 122 -13.24 -15.71 -4.94
CA TRP A 122 -13.28 -15.23 -6.33
C TRP A 122 -14.70 -14.72 -6.63
N ASN A 123 -14.87 -13.40 -6.78
CA ASN A 123 -16.13 -12.81 -7.20
C ASN A 123 -15.98 -12.26 -8.63
N PRO A 124 -16.38 -13.01 -9.66
CA PRO A 124 -16.20 -12.59 -11.05
C PRO A 124 -17.01 -11.34 -11.39
N ALA A 125 -18.04 -11.00 -10.61
CA ALA A 125 -18.80 -9.78 -10.79
C ALA A 125 -18.04 -8.53 -10.31
N VAL A 126 -17.18 -8.65 -9.30
CA VAL A 126 -16.31 -7.55 -8.85
C VAL A 126 -15.22 -7.32 -9.89
N GLU A 127 -14.57 -8.38 -10.39
CA GLU A 127 -13.59 -8.27 -11.48
C GLU A 127 -14.22 -7.69 -12.75
N ALA A 128 -15.44 -8.10 -13.10
CA ALA A 128 -16.16 -7.53 -14.24
C ALA A 128 -16.53 -6.06 -13.99
N ALA A 129 -16.87 -5.69 -12.76
CA ALA A 129 -17.14 -4.30 -12.39
C ALA A 129 -15.86 -3.46 -12.41
N ASP A 130 -14.74 -3.97 -11.91
CA ASP A 130 -13.43 -3.30 -11.91
C ASP A 130 -12.92 -3.17 -13.34
N ALA A 131 -12.99 -4.22 -14.16
CA ALA A 131 -12.66 -4.16 -15.58
C ALA A 131 -13.59 -3.21 -16.34
N PHE A 132 -14.89 -3.17 -15.99
CA PHE A 132 -15.83 -2.22 -16.58
C PHE A 132 -15.53 -0.79 -16.13
N LEU A 133 -15.20 -0.56 -14.85
CA LEU A 133 -14.82 0.75 -14.32
C LEU A 133 -13.50 1.21 -14.93
N GLU A 134 -12.50 0.34 -15.02
CA GLU A 134 -11.24 0.59 -15.73
C GLU A 134 -11.52 0.96 -17.18
N HIS A 135 -12.36 0.21 -17.88
CA HIS A 135 -12.74 0.50 -19.26
C HIS A 135 -13.54 1.81 -19.40
N ALA A 136 -14.48 2.08 -18.50
CA ALA A 136 -15.34 3.26 -18.52
C ALA A 136 -14.60 4.54 -18.08
N THR A 137 -13.57 4.42 -17.24
CA THR A 137 -12.71 5.51 -16.79
C THR A 137 -11.44 5.65 -17.65
N THR A 138 -11.18 4.71 -18.56
CA THR A 138 -10.13 4.87 -19.56
C THR A 138 -10.48 6.05 -20.48
N PRO A 139 -9.60 7.06 -20.63
CA PRO A 139 -9.89 8.20 -21.49
C PRO A 139 -10.04 7.74 -22.94
N ALA A 140 -11.22 7.94 -23.53
CA ALA A 140 -11.52 7.51 -24.90
C ALA A 140 -10.63 8.18 -25.97
N ASN A 141 -10.00 9.31 -25.65
CA ASN A 141 -9.26 10.15 -26.59
C ASN A 141 -7.86 10.48 -26.08
N LEU A 142 -7.03 9.46 -25.89
CA LEU A 142 -5.60 9.69 -25.66
C LEU A 142 -4.93 10.17 -26.95
N PRO A 143 -4.10 11.22 -26.90
CA PRO A 143 -3.39 11.70 -28.07
C PRO A 143 -2.37 10.65 -28.53
N GLY A 144 -2.55 10.16 -29.77
CA GLY A 144 -1.59 9.28 -30.41
C GLY A 144 -0.24 9.96 -30.66
N ILE A 145 0.78 9.16 -30.99
CA ILE A 145 2.13 9.64 -31.34
C ILE A 145 2.02 10.72 -32.43
N THR A 146 2.65 11.88 -32.23
CA THR A 146 2.60 12.99 -33.18
C THR A 146 3.32 12.66 -34.49
N SER A 147 3.03 13.40 -35.57
CA SER A 147 3.71 13.22 -36.86
C SER A 147 5.23 13.42 -36.76
N VAL A 148 5.68 14.36 -35.92
CA VAL A 148 7.10 14.66 -35.66
C VAL A 148 7.78 13.50 -34.93
N GLU A 149 7.18 13.01 -33.84
CA GLU A 149 7.68 11.81 -33.13
C GLU A 149 7.72 10.59 -34.06
N ARG A 150 6.68 10.39 -34.87
CA ARG A 150 6.57 9.25 -35.79
C ARG A 150 7.61 9.31 -36.91
N ALA A 151 7.87 10.49 -37.46
CA ALA A 151 8.90 10.68 -38.47
C ALA A 151 10.28 10.37 -37.90
N TRP A 152 10.58 10.88 -36.70
CA TRP A 152 11.86 10.63 -36.02
C TRP A 152 12.06 9.14 -35.67
N ILE A 153 11.02 8.46 -35.17
CA ILE A 153 11.08 7.01 -34.88
C ILE A 153 11.36 6.20 -36.16
N ARG A 154 10.73 6.57 -37.29
CA ARG A 154 10.93 5.87 -38.58
C ARG A 154 12.29 6.12 -39.20
N SER A 155 12.87 7.30 -39.03
CA SER A 155 14.16 7.66 -39.61
C SER A 155 15.35 7.08 -38.83
N ARG A 156 15.12 6.48 -37.65
CA ARG A 156 16.20 6.06 -36.75
C ARG A 156 16.53 4.56 -36.85
N PRO A 157 17.81 4.18 -36.99
CA PRO A 157 18.24 2.79 -36.84
C PRO A 157 18.02 2.30 -35.40
N ARG A 158 17.57 1.06 -35.22
CA ARG A 158 17.28 0.46 -33.89
C ARG A 158 18.46 0.51 -32.89
N ALA A 159 19.70 0.58 -33.38
CA ALA A 159 20.91 0.60 -32.57
C ALA A 159 21.47 2.01 -32.28
N SER A 160 20.84 3.08 -32.78
CA SER A 160 21.30 4.45 -32.54
C SER A 160 21.23 4.80 -31.05
N ARG A 161 22.21 5.55 -30.55
CA ARG A 161 22.26 6.13 -29.19
C ARG A 161 22.02 7.64 -29.16
N GLU A 162 21.72 8.24 -30.32
CA GLU A 162 21.46 9.67 -30.43
C GLU A 162 20.21 10.11 -29.65
N LEU A 163 20.32 11.23 -28.94
CA LEU A 163 19.18 11.77 -28.20
C LEU A 163 18.12 12.34 -29.16
N PRO A 164 16.82 12.33 -28.80
CA PRO A 164 15.80 12.94 -29.61
C PRO A 164 16.04 14.45 -29.75
N PRO A 165 15.85 15.03 -30.94
CA PRO A 165 15.99 16.47 -31.15
C PRO A 165 14.90 17.24 -30.39
N ALA A 166 15.16 18.53 -30.15
CA ALA A 166 14.36 19.36 -29.23
C ALA A 166 12.88 19.51 -29.64
N ASP A 167 12.59 19.46 -30.95
CA ASP A 167 11.25 19.46 -31.51
C ASP A 167 10.47 18.17 -31.21
N VAL A 168 11.13 17.01 -31.27
CA VAL A 168 10.57 15.71 -30.88
C VAL A 168 10.29 15.67 -29.38
N LEU A 169 11.23 16.15 -28.55
CA LEU A 169 11.03 16.24 -27.10
C LEU A 169 9.86 17.16 -26.74
N ARG A 170 9.74 18.31 -27.42
CA ARG A 170 8.63 19.26 -27.21
C ARG A 170 7.28 18.65 -27.61
N ALA A 171 7.22 17.94 -28.73
CA ALA A 171 6.02 17.25 -29.18
C ALA A 171 5.60 16.13 -28.21
N ALA A 172 6.56 15.35 -27.72
CA ALA A 172 6.34 14.31 -26.71
C ALA A 172 5.85 14.90 -25.38
N ALA A 173 6.44 16.00 -24.91
CA ALA A 173 6.03 16.68 -23.69
C ALA A 173 4.60 17.25 -23.81
N GLN A 174 4.25 17.84 -24.94
CA GLN A 174 2.91 18.35 -25.19
C GLN A 174 1.88 17.21 -25.25
N ARG A 175 2.22 16.08 -25.90
CA ARG A 175 1.38 14.88 -25.92
C ARG A 175 1.17 14.30 -24.52
N ALA A 176 2.23 14.21 -23.72
CA ALA A 176 2.16 13.73 -22.33
C ALA A 176 1.27 14.64 -21.47
N LYS A 177 1.41 15.96 -21.61
CA LYS A 177 0.55 16.93 -20.92
C LYS A 177 -0.93 16.74 -21.29
N THR A 178 -1.24 16.66 -22.58
CA THR A 178 -2.62 16.44 -23.06
C THR A 178 -3.18 15.10 -22.59
N ALA A 179 -2.36 14.04 -22.54
CA ALA A 179 -2.77 12.74 -21.99
C ALA A 179 -3.08 12.84 -20.48
N ILE A 180 -2.22 13.49 -19.70
CA ILE A 180 -2.44 13.73 -18.26
C ILE A 180 -3.73 14.51 -18.03
N ASP A 181 -3.99 15.54 -18.82
CA ASP A 181 -5.21 16.35 -18.70
C ASP A 181 -6.45 15.53 -19.09
N ALA A 182 -6.36 14.67 -20.10
CA ALA A 182 -7.44 13.73 -20.45
C ALA A 182 -7.72 12.71 -19.33
N TYR A 183 -6.68 12.17 -18.68
CA TYR A 183 -6.81 11.30 -17.51
C TYR A 183 -7.46 12.02 -16.32
N ARG A 184 -7.06 13.28 -16.05
CA ARG A 184 -7.67 14.09 -14.99
C ARG A 184 -9.15 14.36 -15.23
N HIS A 185 -9.56 14.57 -16.47
CA HIS A 185 -10.97 14.77 -16.82
C HIS A 185 -11.81 13.49 -16.76
N ALA A 186 -11.19 12.32 -16.93
CA ALA A 186 -11.87 11.03 -16.88
C ALA A 186 -12.08 10.50 -15.44
N LEU A 187 -11.35 11.05 -14.45
CA LEU A 187 -11.50 10.68 -13.04
C LEU A 187 -12.64 11.47 -12.38
N PRO A 188 -13.65 10.80 -11.78
CA PRO A 188 -14.80 11.48 -11.15
C PRO A 188 -14.45 12.23 -9.85
N GLU A 189 -13.33 11.92 -9.20
CA GLU A 189 -12.90 12.59 -7.97
C GLU A 189 -11.86 13.68 -8.26
N GLY A 190 -12.34 14.89 -8.56
CA GLY A 190 -11.45 16.03 -8.77
C GLY A 190 -12.10 17.30 -9.29
N ASN A 191 -13.42 17.32 -9.52
CA ASN A 191 -14.11 18.52 -10.00
C ASN A 191 -14.94 19.18 -8.87
N PRO A 192 -14.40 20.19 -8.14
CA PRO A 192 -15.16 20.90 -7.11
C PRO A 192 -16.39 21.67 -7.66
N GLY A 193 -16.56 21.76 -8.98
CA GLY A 193 -17.70 22.44 -9.62
C GLY A 193 -18.99 21.61 -9.74
N LEU A 194 -18.95 20.29 -9.62
CA LEU A 194 -20.12 19.42 -9.86
C LEU A 194 -20.96 19.11 -8.60
N LEU A 195 -20.49 19.50 -7.41
CA LEU A 195 -21.23 19.33 -6.15
C LEU A 195 -22.29 20.43 -5.89
N ARG A 196 -22.39 21.47 -6.74
CA ARG A 196 -23.38 22.56 -6.54
C ARG A 196 -24.67 22.44 -7.36
N SER A 197 -24.77 21.54 -8.34
CA SER A 197 -25.97 21.45 -9.19
C SER A 197 -26.94 20.32 -8.83
N ARG A 198 -26.60 19.44 -7.88
CA ARG A 198 -27.44 18.27 -7.52
C ARG A 198 -28.32 18.43 -6.28
N TRP A 199 -28.39 19.59 -5.66
CA TRP A 199 -29.23 19.86 -4.48
C TRP A 199 -30.30 20.95 -4.69
N ARG A 200 -30.78 21.09 -5.93
CA ARG A 200 -32.02 21.85 -6.24
C ARG A 200 -32.91 21.01 -7.14
N SER A 201 -33.46 19.94 -6.59
CA SER A 201 -34.70 19.25 -6.99
C SER A 201 -34.71 17.90 -6.30
N ILE A 202 -35.18 17.88 -5.05
CA ILE A 202 -36.04 16.89 -4.37
C ILE A 202 -36.34 17.52 -3.00
#